data_AF-M1MER9-F1
#
_entry.id   AF-M1MER9-F1
#
_cell.length_a   1.000
_cell.length_b   1.000
_cell.length_c   1.000
_cell.angle_alpha   90.00
_cell.angle_beta   90.00
_cell.angle_gamma   90.00
#
_symmetry.space_group_name_H-M   'P 1'
#
loop_
_entity.id
_entity.type
_entity.pdbx_description
1 polymer ?
#
loop_
_entity_poly.entity_id
_entity_poly.type
_entity_poly.pdbx_seq_one_letter_code
_entity_poly.pdbx_strand_id
1 'polypeptide(L)'
;MFKIERDKNGELRFLGEFDLGSLGKYPSEKIEFDMNEFAPLDNDVDFGCEEKESKYYQNRFSRLSKIIRTDMNENEKLEKLGVFYEEKQKEVINNLAVIEDRFLKFIIMDFVDCDFPFWEEADGSLTSFIIPEKMPNNSSNNQEELIELIYSEVPDNIFELIDTEYEPGKSVMLAREVCLKYFPMIDIDKLISTIYPDILVLNGDILIFQCSSNVGDGMIICAAYAEILPNYKFDDWHNH
;
A
#
# COMPACT_ATOMS: atom_id res chain seq x y z
N MET A 1 22.98 -5.49 0.69
CA MET A 1 23.22 -4.66 -0.50
C MET A 1 22.44 -5.20 -1.66
N PHE A 2 21.42 -4.45 -2.07
CA PHE A 2 20.66 -4.76 -3.28
C PHE A 2 21.53 -4.56 -4.51
N LYS A 3 21.33 -5.42 -5.50
CA LYS A 3 22.02 -5.31 -6.78
C LYS A 3 21.00 -4.93 -7.84
N ILE A 4 21.36 -3.99 -8.70
CA ILE A 4 20.55 -3.61 -9.86
C ILE A 4 21.42 -3.80 -11.09
N GLU A 5 20.85 -4.38 -12.13
CA GLU A 5 21.54 -4.66 -13.38
C GLU A 5 20.63 -4.40 -14.58
N ARG A 6 21.21 -4.31 -15.78
CA ARG A 6 20.43 -4.38 -17.01
C ARG A 6 20.37 -5.80 -17.52
N ASP A 7 19.20 -6.20 -18.01
CA ASP A 7 19.04 -7.48 -18.68
C ASP A 7 19.47 -7.42 -20.14
N LYS A 8 19.29 -8.55 -20.85
CA LYS A 8 19.65 -8.68 -22.27
C LYS A 8 18.88 -7.74 -23.21
N ASN A 9 17.74 -7.22 -22.78
CA ASN A 9 16.93 -6.25 -23.51
C ASN A 9 17.29 -4.80 -23.13
N GLY A 10 18.17 -4.62 -22.14
CA GLY A 10 18.56 -3.32 -21.60
C GLY A 10 17.62 -2.82 -20.50
N GLU A 11 16.70 -3.63 -19.99
CA GLU A 11 15.77 -3.23 -18.92
C GLU A 11 16.41 -3.38 -17.54
N LEU A 12 16.09 -2.46 -16.62
CA LEU A 12 16.58 -2.56 -15.25
C LEU A 12 15.93 -3.73 -14.52
N ARG A 13 16.74 -4.46 -13.76
CA ARG A 13 16.30 -5.54 -12.89
C ARG A 13 16.84 -5.36 -11.49
N PHE A 14 15.94 -5.46 -10.54
CA PHE A 14 16.26 -5.50 -9.13
C PHE A 14 16.56 -6.94 -8.72
N LEU A 15 17.66 -7.16 -8.02
CA LEU A 15 18.05 -8.45 -7.48
C LEU A 15 18.05 -8.39 -5.96
N GLY A 16 17.10 -9.11 -5.36
CA GLY A 16 16.84 -9.15 -3.93
C GLY A 16 15.34 -9.28 -3.62
N GLU A 17 14.99 -8.94 -2.39
CA GLU A 17 13.62 -8.87 -1.88
C GLU A 17 13.45 -7.48 -1.25
N PHE A 18 12.31 -6.84 -1.51
CA PHE A 18 11.93 -5.57 -0.86
C PHE A 18 10.77 -5.82 0.11
N ASP A 19 10.96 -5.47 1.38
CA ASP A 19 10.04 -5.78 2.48
C ASP A 19 9.17 -4.57 2.81
N LEU A 20 7.86 -4.67 2.58
CA LEU A 20 6.85 -3.68 2.96
C LEU A 20 6.07 -4.12 4.21
N GLY A 21 6.63 -5.03 5.02
CA GLY A 21 6.03 -5.55 6.25
C GLY A 21 4.74 -6.30 5.97
N SER A 22 3.65 -5.80 6.53
CA SER A 22 2.32 -6.40 6.43
C SER A 22 1.74 -6.43 5.00
N LEU A 23 2.28 -5.60 4.09
CA LEU A 23 1.93 -5.63 2.66
C LEU A 23 2.71 -6.71 1.89
N GLY A 24 3.62 -7.41 2.56
CA GLY A 24 4.38 -8.51 2.02
C GLY A 24 5.82 -8.16 1.64
N LYS A 25 6.51 -9.22 1.25
CA LYS A 25 7.89 -9.24 0.80
C LYS A 25 7.90 -9.45 -0.71
N TYR A 26 8.30 -8.43 -1.46
CA TYR A 26 8.28 -8.44 -2.91
C TYR A 26 9.58 -9.06 -3.43
N PRO A 27 9.54 -10.25 -4.05
CA PRO A 27 10.71 -10.86 -4.65
C PRO A 27 11.07 -10.15 -5.96
N SER A 28 12.28 -10.42 -6.46
CA SER A 28 12.86 -9.74 -7.64
C SER A 28 11.95 -9.74 -8.87
N GLU A 29 11.23 -10.84 -9.11
CA GLU A 29 10.31 -11.01 -10.24
C GLU A 29 9.02 -10.19 -10.15
N LYS A 30 8.73 -9.62 -8.97
CA LYS A 30 7.59 -8.72 -8.72
C LYS A 30 8.04 -7.27 -8.59
N ILE A 31 9.32 -6.98 -8.78
CA ILE A 31 9.87 -5.63 -8.65
C ILE A 31 10.20 -5.09 -10.04
N GLU A 32 9.62 -3.94 -10.35
CA GLU A 32 9.82 -3.24 -11.60
C GLU A 32 10.36 -1.82 -11.35
N PHE A 33 10.88 -1.21 -12.40
CA PHE A 33 11.22 0.22 -12.42
C PHE A 33 10.26 0.91 -13.37
N ASP A 34 9.83 2.11 -13.04
CA ASP A 34 9.01 2.91 -13.96
C ASP A 34 9.89 3.46 -15.10
N MET A 35 10.10 2.65 -16.14
CA MET A 35 11.05 2.93 -17.22
C MET A 35 10.58 4.02 -18.18
N ASN A 36 9.29 4.38 -18.18
CA ASN A 36 8.78 5.48 -19.03
C ASN A 36 9.21 6.85 -18.49
N GLU A 37 9.59 6.92 -17.20
CA GLU A 37 9.94 8.16 -16.49
C GLU A 37 11.22 8.03 -15.63
N PHE A 38 12.04 7.00 -15.82
CA PHE A 38 13.26 6.79 -15.02
C PHE A 38 14.43 7.70 -15.44
N ALA A 39 14.24 9.00 -15.21
CA ALA A 39 15.17 10.08 -15.51
C ALA A 39 16.65 9.87 -15.12
N PRO A 40 17.02 9.18 -14.01
CA PRO A 40 18.42 9.17 -13.55
C PRO A 40 19.43 8.44 -14.47
N LEU A 41 18.97 7.59 -15.39
CA LEU A 41 19.87 6.79 -16.24
C LEU A 41 19.93 7.23 -17.69
N ASP A 42 18.92 7.95 -18.17
CA ASP A 42 18.88 8.45 -19.54
C ASP A 42 19.54 9.83 -19.63
N ASN A 43 20.53 9.95 -20.51
CA ASN A 43 21.40 11.12 -20.62
C ASN A 43 20.70 12.39 -21.17
N ASP A 44 19.39 12.33 -21.43
CA ASP A 44 18.61 13.39 -22.09
C ASP A 44 17.33 13.80 -21.33
N VAL A 45 17.17 13.44 -20.05
CA VAL A 45 15.92 13.72 -19.34
C VAL A 45 15.93 15.10 -18.70
N ASP A 46 15.18 16.00 -19.33
CA ASP A 46 14.63 17.19 -18.69
C ASP A 46 13.80 16.74 -17.47
N PHE A 47 14.24 17.11 -16.26
CA PHE A 47 13.48 16.86 -15.03
C PHE A 47 12.18 17.71 -14.95
N GLY A 48 11.84 18.44 -16.02
CA GLY A 48 10.62 19.22 -16.13
C GLY A 48 9.37 18.37 -16.32
N CYS A 49 8.71 18.01 -15.22
CA CYS A 49 7.31 17.59 -15.22
C CYS A 49 6.38 18.80 -15.47
N GLU A 50 5.19 18.54 -16.04
CA GLU A 50 4.16 19.57 -16.25
C GLU A 50 3.77 20.26 -14.93
N GLU A 51 3.43 21.56 -14.97
CA GLU A 51 3.14 22.42 -13.80
C GLU A 51 2.00 21.93 -12.88
N LYS A 52 1.31 20.83 -13.21
CA LYS A 52 0.13 20.30 -12.50
C LYS A 52 0.39 19.09 -11.62
N GLU A 53 1.56 18.47 -11.70
CA GLU A 53 1.88 17.31 -10.84
C GLU A 53 2.12 17.73 -9.39
N SER A 54 1.80 16.82 -8.45
CA SER A 54 2.08 17.03 -7.04
C SER A 54 3.58 17.29 -6.82
N LYS A 55 3.94 18.10 -5.81
CA LYS A 55 5.35 18.38 -5.47
C LYS A 55 6.17 17.12 -5.21
N TYR A 56 5.52 16.01 -4.86
CA TYR A 56 6.21 14.74 -4.62
C TYR A 56 6.73 14.14 -5.92
N TYR A 57 5.91 14.07 -6.97
CA TYR A 57 6.36 13.57 -8.28
C TYR A 57 7.46 14.46 -8.85
N GLN A 58 7.31 15.78 -8.79
CA GLN A 58 8.36 16.71 -9.25
C GLN A 58 9.72 16.49 -8.58
N ASN A 59 9.73 16.00 -7.33
CA ASN A 59 10.96 15.82 -6.55
C ASN A 59 11.35 14.35 -6.33
N ARG A 60 10.67 13.38 -6.96
CA ARG A 60 10.87 11.94 -6.73
C ARG A 60 12.30 11.46 -7.01
N PHE A 61 13.02 12.14 -7.91
CA PHE A 61 14.42 11.86 -8.22
C PHE A 61 15.42 12.85 -7.58
N SER A 62 14.96 13.73 -6.69
CA SER A 62 15.81 14.80 -6.12
C SER A 62 16.98 14.28 -5.27
N ARG A 63 16.82 13.13 -4.61
CA ARG A 63 17.93 12.44 -3.91
C ARG A 63 18.85 11.72 -4.89
N LEU A 64 18.29 11.01 -5.86
CA LEU A 64 19.04 10.26 -6.86
C LEU A 64 19.92 11.17 -7.73
N SER A 65 19.41 12.31 -8.19
CA SER A 65 20.15 13.29 -8.99
C SER A 65 21.34 13.92 -8.26
N LYS A 66 21.39 13.89 -6.92
CA LYS A 66 22.54 14.34 -6.13
C LYS A 66 23.66 13.31 -6.07
N ILE A 67 23.36 12.03 -6.29
CA ILE A 67 24.32 10.94 -6.15
C ILE A 67 24.71 10.32 -7.50
N ILE A 68 23.80 10.27 -8.48
CA ILE A 68 24.04 9.81 -9.84
C ILE A 68 24.31 11.03 -10.73
N ARG A 69 25.48 11.05 -11.38
CA ARG A 69 25.91 12.14 -12.27
C ARG A 69 26.06 11.63 -13.71
N THR A 70 25.91 12.52 -14.68
CA THR A 70 25.97 12.19 -16.12
C THR A 70 27.34 11.70 -16.58
N ASP A 71 28.41 12.13 -15.90
CA ASP A 71 29.81 11.72 -16.17
C ASP A 71 30.16 10.32 -15.64
N MET A 72 29.27 9.69 -14.86
CA MET A 72 29.48 8.34 -14.32
C MET A 72 29.28 7.27 -15.39
N ASN A 73 30.09 6.22 -15.31
CA ASN A 73 29.84 5.04 -16.13
C ASN A 73 28.65 4.24 -15.60
N GLU A 74 28.07 3.39 -16.44
CA GLU A 74 26.85 2.65 -16.12
C GLU A 74 26.95 1.79 -14.86
N ASN A 75 28.06 1.08 -14.66
CA ASN A 75 28.24 0.25 -13.47
C ASN A 75 28.23 1.09 -12.19
N GLU A 76 28.85 2.27 -12.21
CA GLU A 76 28.81 3.22 -11.08
C GLU A 76 27.39 3.73 -10.82
N LYS A 77 26.61 4.02 -11.88
CA LYS A 77 25.20 4.44 -11.72
C LYS A 77 24.35 3.33 -11.09
N LEU A 78 24.50 2.10 -11.57
CA LEU A 78 23.76 0.92 -11.07
C LEU A 78 24.11 0.59 -9.61
N GLU A 79 25.40 0.66 -9.25
CA GLU A 79 25.85 0.45 -7.86
C GLU A 79 25.21 1.50 -6.92
N LYS A 80 25.24 2.77 -7.31
CA LYS A 80 24.61 3.84 -6.54
C LYS A 80 23.10 3.69 -6.41
N LEU A 81 22.44 3.20 -7.45
CA LEU A 81 21.02 2.92 -7.40
C LEU A 81 20.69 1.79 -6.42
N GLY A 82 21.52 0.75 -6.37
CA GLY A 82 21.40 -0.33 -5.39
C GLY A 82 21.57 0.16 -3.95
N VAL A 83 22.56 1.02 -3.71
CA VAL A 83 22.75 1.69 -2.40
C VAL A 83 21.54 2.53 -2.02
N PHE A 84 21.01 3.32 -2.96
CA PHE A 84 19.85 4.16 -2.73
C PHE A 84 18.62 3.36 -2.28
N TYR A 85 18.28 2.27 -2.98
CA TYR A 85 17.13 1.46 -2.58
C TYR A 85 17.39 0.63 -1.32
N GLU A 86 18.64 0.32 -0.98
CA GLU A 86 18.98 -0.28 0.32
C GLU A 86 18.77 0.72 1.48
N GLU A 87 19.08 2.01 1.28
CA GLU A 87 18.73 3.07 2.22
C GLU A 87 17.21 3.25 2.32
N LYS A 88 16.51 3.26 1.18
CA LYS A 88 15.04 3.35 1.13
C LYS A 88 14.36 2.19 1.85
N GLN A 89 14.87 0.97 1.73
CA GLN A 89 14.36 -0.20 2.47
C GLN A 89 14.49 0.00 3.98
N LYS A 90 15.62 0.55 4.47
CA LYS A 90 15.80 0.84 5.90
C LYS A 90 14.82 1.90 6.38
N GLU A 91 14.63 2.94 5.57
CA GLU A 91 13.63 3.99 5.80
C GLU A 91 12.22 3.40 5.90
N VAL A 92 11.83 2.51 5.00
CA VAL A 92 10.54 1.79 5.04
C VAL A 92 10.41 0.92 6.29
N ILE A 93 11.43 0.12 6.61
CA ILE A 93 11.43 -0.75 7.81
C ILE A 93 11.19 0.07 9.09
N ASN A 94 11.79 1.26 9.19
CA ASN A 94 11.63 2.15 10.33
C ASN A 94 10.23 2.78 10.43
N ASN A 95 9.41 2.69 9.39
CA ASN A 95 8.08 3.30 9.29
C ASN A 95 6.96 2.29 8.99
N LEU A 96 7.19 0.98 9.14
CA LEU A 96 6.19 -0.06 8.83
C LEU A 96 4.89 0.13 9.59
N ALA A 97 4.93 0.56 10.85
CA ALA A 97 3.72 0.80 11.64
C ALA A 97 2.84 1.90 11.03
N VAL A 98 3.43 2.93 10.42
CA VAL A 98 2.69 4.01 9.75
C VAL A 98 2.09 3.50 8.44
N ILE A 99 2.86 2.73 7.67
CA ILE A 99 2.42 2.15 6.39
C ILE A 99 1.26 1.16 6.61
N GLU A 100 1.38 0.27 7.60
CA GLU A 100 0.32 -0.69 7.96
C GLU A 100 -0.94 0.03 8.44
N ASP A 101 -0.81 1.01 9.35
CA ASP A 101 -1.96 1.77 9.84
C ASP A 101 -2.69 2.49 8.70
N ARG A 102 -1.94 3.08 7.75
CA ARG A 102 -2.51 3.73 6.57
C ARG A 102 -3.23 2.75 5.67
N PHE A 103 -2.61 1.62 5.32
CA PHE A 103 -3.24 0.60 4.49
C PHE A 103 -4.55 0.09 5.10
N LEU A 104 -4.54 -0.27 6.39
CA LEU A 104 -5.74 -0.75 7.07
C LEU A 104 -6.84 0.31 7.14
N LYS A 105 -6.50 1.60 7.27
CA LYS A 105 -7.48 2.68 7.21
C LYS A 105 -8.21 2.72 5.88
N PHE A 106 -7.49 2.64 4.77
CA PHE A 106 -8.11 2.61 3.45
C PHE A 106 -9.01 1.38 3.27
N ILE A 107 -8.59 0.20 3.71
CA ILE A 107 -9.44 -1.00 3.70
C ILE A 107 -10.73 -0.81 4.53
N ILE A 108 -10.62 -0.22 5.73
CA ILE A 108 -11.80 0.08 6.56
C ILE A 108 -12.70 1.11 5.88
N MET A 109 -12.12 2.11 5.21
CA MET A 109 -12.88 3.09 4.44
C MET A 109 -13.67 2.43 3.31
N ASP A 110 -13.04 1.52 2.56
CA ASP A 110 -13.70 0.77 1.50
C ASP A 110 -14.89 -0.06 2.05
N PHE A 111 -14.73 -0.66 3.24
CA PHE A 111 -15.82 -1.38 3.90
C PHE A 111 -17.01 -0.48 4.21
N VAL A 112 -16.74 0.68 4.82
CA VAL A 112 -17.77 1.63 5.25
C VAL A 112 -18.45 2.31 4.07
N ASP A 113 -17.72 2.67 3.00
CA ASP A 113 -18.25 3.50 1.92
C ASP A 113 -19.41 2.85 1.15
N CYS A 114 -19.50 1.51 1.20
CA CYS A 114 -20.54 0.75 0.52
C CYS A 114 -21.22 -0.33 1.40
N ASP A 115 -21.09 -0.23 2.72
CA ASP A 115 -21.60 -1.24 3.67
C ASP A 115 -21.16 -2.67 3.29
N PHE A 116 -19.90 -2.83 2.86
CA PHE A 116 -19.41 -4.02 2.21
C PHE A 116 -19.53 -5.26 3.12
N PRO A 117 -20.03 -6.41 2.63
CA PRO A 117 -20.16 -7.63 3.41
C PRO A 117 -18.82 -8.38 3.56
N PHE A 118 -17.81 -7.74 4.16
CA PHE A 118 -16.44 -8.28 4.32
C PHE A 118 -16.35 -9.58 5.11
N TRP A 119 -17.45 -10.00 5.75
CA TRP A 119 -17.51 -11.17 6.63
C TRP A 119 -17.94 -12.46 5.94
N GLU A 120 -18.34 -12.40 4.67
CA GLU A 120 -18.93 -13.52 3.94
C GLU A 120 -18.11 -13.86 2.68
N GLU A 121 -17.92 -15.16 2.44
CA GLU A 121 -17.40 -15.72 1.18
C GLU A 121 -18.58 -16.03 0.23
N ALA A 122 -18.35 -16.22 -1.07
CA ALA A 122 -19.40 -16.45 -2.07
C ALA A 122 -20.21 -17.73 -1.85
N ASP A 123 -19.68 -18.69 -1.09
CA ASP A 123 -20.39 -19.90 -0.69
C ASP A 123 -21.26 -19.71 0.57
N GLY A 124 -21.28 -18.50 1.13
CA GLY A 124 -22.01 -18.11 2.33
C GLY A 124 -21.30 -18.46 3.65
N SER A 125 -20.07 -18.97 3.59
CA SER A 125 -19.25 -19.19 4.78
C SER A 125 -18.64 -17.89 5.31
N LEU A 126 -18.24 -17.89 6.58
CA LEU A 126 -17.55 -16.73 7.17
C LEU A 126 -16.13 -16.63 6.63
N THR A 127 -15.75 -15.41 6.29
CA THR A 127 -14.38 -15.10 5.87
C THR A 127 -13.39 -15.46 6.98
N SER A 128 -12.22 -15.97 6.60
CA SER A 128 -11.28 -16.61 7.55
C SER A 128 -10.69 -15.69 8.63
N PHE A 129 -10.82 -14.37 8.50
CA PHE A 129 -10.40 -13.39 9.50
C PHE A 129 -11.53 -12.91 10.42
N ILE A 130 -12.73 -13.47 10.27
CA ILE A 130 -13.86 -13.18 11.16
C ILE A 130 -13.80 -14.07 12.39
N ILE A 131 -13.97 -13.47 13.56
CA ILE A 131 -14.15 -14.14 14.85
C ILE A 131 -15.65 -14.40 15.02
N PRO A 132 -16.13 -15.65 14.81
CA PRO A 132 -17.56 -15.93 14.75
C PRO A 132 -18.30 -15.57 16.05
N GLU A 133 -17.66 -15.71 17.21
CA GLU A 133 -18.25 -15.44 18.51
C GLU A 133 -18.52 -13.95 18.77
N LYS A 134 -17.91 -13.07 17.96
CA LYS A 134 -18.08 -11.62 18.06
C LYS A 134 -19.00 -11.06 16.99
N MET A 135 -19.48 -11.89 16.07
CA MET A 135 -20.51 -11.48 15.11
C MET A 135 -21.82 -11.14 15.86
N PRO A 136 -22.54 -10.11 15.43
CA PRO A 136 -23.85 -9.81 16.00
C PRO A 136 -24.83 -10.97 15.74
N ASN A 137 -25.76 -11.17 16.66
CA ASN A 137 -26.72 -12.26 16.57
C ASN A 137 -27.82 -11.94 15.56
N ASN A 138 -27.71 -12.47 14.35
CA ASN A 138 -28.74 -12.37 13.32
C ASN A 138 -29.75 -13.53 13.43
N SER A 139 -30.76 -13.36 14.28
CA SER A 139 -31.75 -14.41 14.55
C SER A 139 -32.68 -14.74 13.37
N SER A 140 -32.75 -13.85 12.37
CA SER A 140 -33.65 -13.97 11.21
C SER A 140 -32.97 -14.55 9.96
N ASN A 141 -31.64 -14.71 9.98
CA ASN A 141 -30.81 -15.00 8.80
C ASN A 141 -31.06 -14.03 7.62
N ASN A 142 -31.49 -12.79 7.90
CA ASN A 142 -31.66 -11.76 6.89
C ASN A 142 -30.34 -10.99 6.69
N GLN A 143 -29.86 -10.90 5.46
CA GLN A 143 -28.60 -10.23 5.14
C GLN A 143 -28.68 -8.71 5.37
N GLU A 144 -29.80 -8.06 5.04
CA GLU A 144 -30.01 -6.62 5.27
C GLU A 144 -29.96 -6.29 6.77
N GLU A 145 -30.60 -7.12 7.60
CA GLU A 145 -30.57 -6.95 9.06
C GLU A 145 -29.15 -7.14 9.62
N LEU A 146 -28.37 -8.06 9.06
CA LEU A 146 -26.97 -8.25 9.48
C LEU A 146 -26.09 -7.06 9.10
N ILE A 147 -26.27 -6.50 7.90
CA ILE A 147 -25.58 -5.29 7.46
C ILE A 147 -25.90 -4.14 8.43
N GLU A 148 -27.18 -3.91 8.73
CA GLU A 148 -27.59 -2.90 9.71
C GLU A 148 -26.96 -3.13 11.09
N LEU A 149 -26.95 -4.37 11.60
CA LEU A 149 -26.36 -4.70 12.90
C LEU A 149 -24.85 -4.47 12.95
N ILE A 150 -24.14 -4.66 11.83
CA ILE A 150 -22.69 -4.48 11.76
C ILE A 150 -22.32 -3.00 11.63
N TYR A 151 -23.01 -2.25 10.76
CA TYR A 151 -22.64 -0.87 10.46
C TYR A 151 -23.35 0.19 11.31
N SER A 152 -24.45 -0.12 12.01
CA SER A 152 -25.19 0.86 12.82
C SER A 152 -24.40 1.49 13.97
N GLU A 153 -23.36 0.82 14.46
CA GLU A 153 -22.48 1.34 15.51
C GLU A 153 -21.32 2.18 14.95
N VAL A 154 -21.14 2.20 13.63
CA VAL A 154 -20.14 3.05 12.95
C VAL A 154 -20.67 4.49 12.91
N PRO A 155 -19.92 5.48 13.41
CA PRO A 155 -20.38 6.87 13.42
C PRO A 155 -20.37 7.46 12.01
N ASP A 156 -21.34 8.32 11.70
CA ASP A 156 -21.45 9.03 10.42
C ASP A 156 -20.18 9.81 10.03
N ASN A 157 -19.37 10.22 11.02
CA ASN A 157 -18.14 10.97 10.83
C ASN A 157 -16.86 10.10 10.89
N ILE A 158 -16.98 8.79 10.66
CA ILE A 158 -15.86 7.85 10.74
C ILE A 158 -14.65 8.27 9.89
N PHE A 159 -14.84 8.86 8.70
CA PHE A 159 -13.74 9.35 7.87
C PHE A 159 -12.90 10.44 8.56
N GLU A 160 -13.54 11.36 9.29
CA GLU A 160 -12.84 12.38 10.11
C GLU A 160 -12.08 11.75 11.29
N LEU A 161 -12.58 10.63 11.81
CA LEU A 161 -11.96 9.91 12.92
C LEU A 161 -10.73 9.12 12.50
N ILE A 162 -10.58 8.76 11.22
CA ILE A 162 -9.53 7.84 10.78
C ILE A 162 -8.52 8.46 9.83
N ASP A 163 -8.91 9.47 9.05
CA ASP A 163 -8.01 10.12 8.10
C ASP A 163 -7.83 11.63 8.35
N THR A 164 -6.57 11.99 8.52
CA THR A 164 -6.09 13.36 8.75
C THR A 164 -6.34 14.30 7.59
N GLU A 165 -6.62 13.78 6.39
CA GLU A 165 -6.92 14.61 5.22
C GLU A 165 -8.34 15.17 5.24
N TYR A 166 -9.27 14.46 5.89
CA TYR A 166 -10.64 14.95 6.13
C TYR A 166 -10.66 16.09 7.15
N GLU A 167 -9.85 16.00 8.20
CA GLU A 167 -9.74 17.09 9.19
C GLU A 167 -8.30 17.35 9.65
N PRO A 168 -7.56 18.21 8.92
CA PRO A 168 -6.17 18.52 9.23
C PRO A 168 -5.99 19.08 10.64
N GLY A 169 -5.06 18.50 11.39
CA GLY A 169 -4.67 18.97 12.74
C GLY A 169 -5.48 18.37 13.89
N LYS A 170 -6.46 17.51 13.62
CA LYS A 170 -7.06 16.65 14.65
C LYS A 170 -6.32 15.32 14.79
N SER A 171 -6.39 14.76 16.00
CA SER A 171 -5.95 13.40 16.25
C SER A 171 -6.94 12.44 15.61
N VAL A 172 -6.43 11.51 14.81
CA VAL A 172 -7.18 10.38 14.27
C VAL A 172 -6.91 9.13 15.09
N MET A 173 -7.85 8.19 15.08
CA MET A 173 -7.69 6.85 15.65
C MET A 173 -6.76 6.00 14.78
N LEU A 174 -6.11 5.03 15.39
CA LEU A 174 -5.42 3.97 14.65
C LEU A 174 -6.44 2.99 14.05
N ALA A 175 -6.11 2.40 12.91
CA ALA A 175 -6.97 1.41 12.25
C ALA A 175 -7.37 0.27 13.19
N ARG A 176 -6.40 -0.18 14.01
CA ARG A 176 -6.63 -1.23 14.99
C ARG A 176 -7.62 -0.82 16.08
N GLU A 177 -7.60 0.44 16.51
CA GLU A 177 -8.55 0.97 17.49
C GLU A 177 -9.96 1.09 16.91
N VAL A 178 -10.05 1.45 15.62
CA VAL A 178 -11.31 1.53 14.86
C VAL A 178 -11.95 0.15 14.77
N CYS A 179 -11.19 -0.86 14.32
CA CYS A 179 -11.67 -2.23 14.27
C CYS A 179 -12.08 -2.74 15.67
N LEU A 180 -11.25 -2.54 16.69
CA LEU A 180 -11.59 -2.95 18.06
C LEU A 180 -12.91 -2.35 18.57
N LYS A 181 -13.21 -1.11 18.17
CA LYS A 181 -14.38 -0.37 18.63
C LYS A 181 -15.64 -0.64 17.81
N TYR A 182 -15.52 -0.66 16.49
CA TYR A 182 -16.67 -0.68 15.57
C TYR A 182 -16.79 -1.99 14.78
N PHE A 183 -15.69 -2.72 14.60
CA PHE A 183 -15.68 -4.02 13.91
C PHE A 183 -15.00 -5.10 14.76
N PRO A 184 -15.49 -5.37 16.00
CA PRO A 184 -14.78 -6.19 16.96
C PRO A 184 -14.60 -7.65 16.48
N MET A 185 -15.39 -8.09 15.51
CA MET A 185 -15.33 -9.39 14.86
C MET A 185 -14.12 -9.56 13.92
N ILE A 186 -13.45 -8.48 13.50
CA ILE A 186 -12.27 -8.58 12.63
C ILE A 186 -11.04 -8.99 13.45
N ASP A 187 -10.45 -10.12 13.12
CA ASP A 187 -9.08 -10.47 13.50
C ASP A 187 -8.10 -9.82 12.51
N ILE A 188 -7.56 -8.67 12.90
CA ILE A 188 -6.69 -7.85 12.05
C ILE A 188 -5.40 -8.58 11.69
N ASP A 189 -4.82 -9.33 12.63
CA ASP A 189 -3.58 -10.05 12.36
C ASP A 189 -3.85 -11.19 11.38
N LYS A 190 -5.02 -11.82 11.47
CA LYS A 190 -5.47 -12.82 10.50
C LYS A 190 -5.72 -12.20 9.13
N LEU A 191 -6.38 -11.04 9.05
CA LEU A 191 -6.58 -10.30 7.79
C LEU A 191 -5.23 -9.94 7.14
N ILE A 192 -4.28 -9.39 7.90
CA ILE A 192 -2.94 -9.07 7.38
C ILE A 192 -2.26 -10.34 6.84
N SER A 193 -2.38 -11.46 7.56
CA SER A 193 -1.74 -12.72 7.15
C SER A 193 -2.26 -13.30 5.83
N THR A 194 -3.39 -12.80 5.31
CA THR A 194 -3.96 -13.27 4.04
C THR A 194 -3.47 -12.45 2.84
N ILE A 195 -2.72 -11.35 3.08
CA ILE A 195 -2.18 -10.48 2.03
C ILE A 195 -0.98 -11.16 1.39
N TYR A 196 -0.93 -11.11 0.06
CA TYR A 196 0.25 -11.47 -0.72
C TYR A 196 0.62 -10.36 -1.70
N PRO A 197 1.92 -10.15 -1.95
CA PRO A 197 2.41 -9.11 -2.85
C PRO A 197 2.07 -9.44 -4.30
N ASP A 198 1.75 -8.46 -5.14
CA ASP A 198 1.58 -8.63 -6.59
C ASP A 198 2.71 -7.99 -7.38
N ILE A 199 2.87 -6.67 -7.28
CA ILE A 199 3.90 -5.90 -7.96
C ILE A 199 4.36 -4.72 -7.09
N LEU A 200 5.64 -4.38 -7.19
CA LEU A 200 6.24 -3.18 -6.60
C LEU A 200 7.02 -2.44 -7.68
N VAL A 201 6.64 -1.21 -7.96
CA VAL A 201 7.39 -0.33 -8.87
C VAL A 201 8.24 0.64 -8.06
N LEU A 202 9.53 0.67 -8.39
CA LEU A 202 10.52 1.55 -7.78
C LEU A 202 10.67 2.82 -8.62
N ASN A 203 10.17 3.96 -8.11
CA ASN A 203 10.16 5.25 -8.82
C ASN A 203 10.84 6.36 -8.01
N GLY A 204 12.14 6.19 -7.78
CA GLY A 204 12.94 7.10 -6.96
C GLY A 204 12.52 7.03 -5.49
N ASP A 205 12.15 8.18 -4.91
CA ASP A 205 11.67 8.23 -3.53
C ASP A 205 10.21 7.75 -3.36
N ILE A 206 9.48 7.52 -4.45
CA ILE A 206 8.11 6.96 -4.44
C ILE A 206 8.18 5.45 -4.67
N LEU A 207 7.41 4.70 -3.88
CA LEU A 207 7.21 3.27 -4.06
C LEU A 207 5.75 3.03 -4.43
N ILE A 208 5.50 2.30 -5.51
CA ILE A 208 4.15 2.01 -5.96
C ILE A 208 3.91 0.52 -5.73
N PHE A 209 2.99 0.18 -4.83
CA PHE A 209 2.76 -1.22 -4.50
C PHE A 209 1.38 -1.67 -4.98
N GLN A 210 1.28 -2.96 -5.24
CA GLN A 210 0.03 -3.66 -5.42
C GLN A 210 0.07 -4.97 -4.64
N CYS A 211 -1.00 -5.27 -3.91
CA CYS A 211 -1.17 -6.53 -3.20
C CYS A 211 -2.60 -7.05 -3.31
N SER A 212 -2.77 -8.34 -3.03
CA SER A 212 -4.08 -8.99 -3.10
C SER A 212 -4.27 -9.92 -1.91
N SER A 213 -5.52 -10.36 -1.74
CA SER A 213 -5.87 -11.50 -0.90
C SER A 213 -6.83 -12.43 -1.63
N ASN A 214 -6.92 -13.69 -1.21
CA ASN A 214 -7.90 -14.64 -1.74
C ASN A 214 -9.15 -14.77 -0.85
N VAL A 215 -9.18 -14.06 0.28
CA VAL A 215 -10.32 -14.10 1.22
C VAL A 215 -11.44 -13.17 0.75
N GLY A 216 -12.68 -13.51 1.04
CA GLY A 216 -13.86 -12.86 0.46
C GLY A 216 -13.84 -12.96 -1.07
N ASP A 217 -13.45 -14.12 -1.60
CA ASP A 217 -13.19 -14.39 -3.02
C ASP A 217 -12.24 -13.40 -3.72
N GLY A 218 -11.38 -12.76 -2.93
CA GLY A 218 -10.45 -11.74 -3.39
C GLY A 218 -11.09 -10.39 -3.67
N MET A 219 -12.32 -10.14 -3.24
CA MET A 219 -13.00 -8.85 -3.35
C MET A 219 -12.66 -7.89 -2.20
N ILE A 220 -12.07 -8.39 -1.12
CA ILE A 220 -11.72 -7.57 0.06
C ILE A 220 -10.44 -6.77 -0.19
N ILE A 221 -9.45 -7.43 -0.81
CA ILE A 221 -8.18 -6.84 -1.23
C ILE A 221 -7.95 -7.36 -2.66
N CYS A 222 -8.50 -6.65 -3.63
CA CYS A 222 -8.46 -7.06 -5.04
C CYS A 222 -7.48 -6.17 -5.79
N ALA A 223 -6.25 -6.64 -5.97
CA ALA A 223 -5.22 -5.85 -6.62
C ALA A 223 -5.11 -4.43 -6.01
N ALA A 224 -5.23 -4.35 -4.68
CA ALA A 224 -5.19 -3.09 -3.94
C ALA A 224 -3.86 -2.40 -4.21
N TYR A 225 -3.94 -1.16 -4.64
CA TYR A 225 -2.85 -0.37 -5.19
C TYR A 225 -2.78 0.98 -4.48
N ALA A 226 -1.56 1.44 -4.21
CA ALA A 226 -1.31 2.83 -3.83
C ALA A 226 0.16 3.21 -4.02
N GLU A 227 0.38 4.52 -4.02
CA GLU A 227 1.71 5.11 -3.99
C GLU A 227 2.13 5.52 -2.59
N ILE A 228 3.26 4.99 -2.12
CA ILE A 228 3.92 5.41 -0.88
C ILE A 228 4.83 6.59 -1.20
N LEU A 229 4.36 7.78 -0.82
CA LEU A 229 5.10 9.03 -0.96
C LEU A 229 6.31 9.10 -0.01
N PRO A 230 7.25 10.03 -0.21
CA PRO A 230 8.46 10.15 0.64
C PRO A 230 8.20 10.37 2.14
N ASN A 231 7.00 10.85 2.51
CA ASN A 231 6.56 11.01 3.90
C ASN A 231 5.65 9.87 4.39
N TYR A 232 5.58 8.75 3.66
CA TYR A 232 4.77 7.57 3.95
C TYR A 232 3.25 7.82 3.96
N LYS A 233 2.80 8.91 3.33
CA LYS A 233 1.41 9.02 2.91
C LYS A 233 1.15 8.11 1.73
N PHE A 234 -0.10 7.66 1.61
CA PHE A 234 -0.58 7.00 0.41
C PHE A 234 -1.23 8.05 -0.49
N ASP A 235 -1.03 7.90 -1.79
CA ASP A 235 -1.74 8.63 -2.84
C ASP A 235 -2.27 7.60 -3.86
N ASP A 236 -3.24 8.03 -4.67
CA ASP A 236 -3.84 7.21 -5.74
C ASP A 236 -4.30 5.81 -5.28
N TRP A 237 -5.02 5.74 -4.16
CA TRP A 237 -5.56 4.47 -3.64
C TRP A 237 -6.64 3.90 -4.57
N HIS A 238 -6.47 2.63 -4.93
CA HIS A 238 -7.48 1.85 -5.64
C HIS A 238 -7.57 0.45 -5.04
N ASN A 239 -8.78 -0.06 -4.90
CA ASN A 239 -9.07 -1.44 -4.50
C ASN A 239 -10.31 -1.87 -5.29
N HIS A 240 -10.16 -2.84 -6.19
CA HIS A 240 -11.09 -3.06 -7.30
C HIS A 240 -12.16 -4.14 -7.09
#